data_AF-A0A6J8CU43-F1
#
_entry.id   AF-A0A6J8CU43-F1
#
_cell.length_a   1.000
_cell.length_b   1.000
_cell.length_c   1.000
_cell.angle_alpha   90.00
_cell.angle_beta   90.00
_cell.angle_gamma   90.00
#
_symmetry.space_group_name_H-M   'P 1'
#
loop_
_entity.id
_entity.type
_entity.pdbx_description
1 polymer ?
#
loop_
_entity_poly.entity_id
_entity_poly.type
_entity_poly.pdbx_seq_one_letter_code
_entity_poly.pdbx_strand_id
1 'polypeptide(L)'
;MQSAYRACHSTETAQLRVHHDIALALDNNWCAVLVMLDLSAAFDTIDHPILINRIREKQVNAVTKSCYFQIRNIGRIRKYITDAAFKTLVCSFVASRLDYGNALLNEVNVSLVNKLQRVQNTAARLVTRSKKQHTTPVLVSLHWIPVQYRIQYKLLLYTFKILHGLASVYLEKLINAYQPSRSRRLENAMRLIQPRVSTKNYGERRFDKATASLWNNLPNHLRHKHAIELFKKI
;
A
#
# COMPACT_ATOMS: atom_id res chain seq x y z
N MET A 1 -17.38 -1.19 26.65
CA MET A 1 -17.86 0.07 26.02
C MET A 1 -16.69 0.71 25.27
N GLN A 2 -16.82 1.07 23.99
CA GLN A 2 -15.75 1.77 23.26
C GLN A 2 -16.10 3.25 23.14
N SER A 3 -15.48 4.10 23.96
CA SER A 3 -15.71 5.56 23.98
C SER A 3 -14.67 6.35 23.18
N ALA A 4 -13.44 5.84 23.04
CA ALA A 4 -12.38 6.54 22.33
C ALA A 4 -12.65 6.64 20.81
N TYR A 5 -12.30 7.79 20.22
CA TYR A 5 -12.34 8.07 18.77
C TYR A 5 -13.71 7.91 18.09
N ARG A 6 -14.79 8.27 18.79
CA ARG A 6 -16.16 8.34 18.23
C ARG A 6 -16.73 9.75 18.36
N ALA A 7 -17.50 10.17 17.37
CA ALA A 7 -18.20 11.47 17.42
C ALA A 7 -19.14 11.52 18.63
N CYS A 8 -19.15 12.63 19.36
CA CYS A 8 -19.93 12.84 20.59
C CYS A 8 -19.55 11.94 21.79
N HIS A 9 -18.36 11.34 21.80
CA HIS A 9 -17.84 10.61 22.97
C HIS A 9 -16.57 11.29 23.50
N SER A 10 -16.47 11.44 24.82
CA SER A 10 -15.28 11.91 25.54
C SER A 10 -14.91 10.96 26.69
N THR A 11 -13.72 11.16 27.25
CA THR A 11 -13.28 10.46 28.47
C THR A 11 -14.22 10.73 29.64
N GLU A 12 -14.69 11.97 29.77
CA GLU A 12 -15.64 12.39 30.79
C GLU A 12 -17.01 11.71 30.64
N THR A 13 -17.57 11.66 29.43
CA THR A 13 -18.85 10.97 29.19
C THR A 13 -18.75 9.46 29.49
N ALA A 14 -17.57 8.85 29.26
CA ALA A 14 -17.33 7.45 29.56
C ALA A 14 -17.25 7.21 31.08
N GLN A 15 -16.54 8.07 31.81
CA GLN A 15 -16.44 7.99 33.26
C GLN A 15 -17.80 8.22 33.93
N LEU A 16 -18.56 9.21 33.48
CA LEU A 16 -19.90 9.50 33.99
C LEU A 16 -20.82 8.30 33.80
N ARG A 17 -20.74 7.62 32.65
CA ARG A 17 -21.55 6.41 32.40
C ARG A 17 -21.19 5.28 33.36
N VAL A 18 -19.89 5.00 33.54
CA VAL A 18 -19.43 3.94 34.46
C VAL A 18 -19.88 4.24 35.90
N HIS A 19 -19.72 5.49 36.34
CA HIS A 19 -20.15 5.91 37.67
C HIS A 19 -21.66 5.73 37.87
N HIS A 20 -22.47 6.14 36.89
CA HIS A 20 -23.91 5.99 36.95
C HIS A 20 -24.35 4.51 37.01
N ASP A 21 -23.73 3.65 36.21
CA ASP A 21 -24.04 2.20 36.21
C ASP A 21 -23.69 1.55 37.56
N ILE A 22 -22.60 1.95 38.20
CA ILE A 22 -22.22 1.50 39.54
C ILE A 22 -23.23 2.01 40.58
N ALA A 23 -23.58 3.30 40.54
CA ALA A 23 -24.53 3.89 41.49
C ALA A 23 -25.91 3.23 41.41
N LEU A 24 -26.41 2.94 40.21
CA LEU A 24 -27.66 2.21 40.00
C LEU A 24 -27.62 0.78 40.54
N ALA A 25 -26.50 0.08 40.36
CA ALA A 25 -26.36 -1.28 40.89
C ALA A 25 -26.39 -1.28 42.42
N LEU A 26 -25.72 -0.30 43.06
CA LEU A 26 -25.73 -0.15 44.52
C LEU A 26 -27.11 0.22 45.07
N ASP A 27 -27.83 1.12 44.41
CA ASP A 27 -29.19 1.54 44.82
C ASP A 27 -30.18 0.36 44.80
N ASN A 28 -30.01 -0.57 43.85
CA ASN A 28 -30.82 -1.78 43.77
C ASN A 28 -30.32 -2.94 44.68
N ASN A 29 -29.41 -2.67 45.61
CA ASN A 29 -28.76 -3.66 46.47
C ASN A 29 -28.08 -4.81 45.69
N TRP A 30 -27.58 -4.54 44.47
CA TRP A 30 -26.81 -5.51 43.70
C TRP A 30 -25.31 -5.35 43.95
N CYS A 31 -24.57 -6.45 43.82
CA CYS A 31 -23.12 -6.42 43.86
C CYS A 31 -22.56 -5.89 42.54
N ALA A 32 -21.78 -4.80 42.59
CA ALA A 32 -21.10 -4.22 41.43
C ALA A 32 -19.62 -4.62 41.42
N VAL A 33 -19.15 -5.23 40.33
CA VAL A 33 -17.74 -5.62 40.13
C VAL A 33 -17.17 -4.87 38.93
N LEU A 34 -16.10 -4.11 39.15
CA LEU A 34 -15.35 -3.43 38.09
C LEU A 34 -14.11 -4.25 37.71
N VAL A 35 -14.04 -4.70 36.46
CA VAL A 35 -12.86 -5.37 35.91
C VAL A 35 -12.06 -4.37 35.09
N MET A 36 -10.87 -3.99 35.59
CA MET A 36 -9.92 -3.16 34.86
C MET A 36 -8.91 -4.05 34.14
N LEU A 37 -8.94 -4.02 32.80
CA LEU A 37 -7.97 -4.73 31.97
C LEU A 37 -6.85 -3.77 31.57
N ASP A 38 -5.61 -4.07 31.97
CA ASP A 38 -4.43 -3.41 31.42
C ASP A 38 -4.08 -4.06 30.07
N LEU A 39 -4.26 -3.31 28.99
CA LEU A 39 -3.96 -3.75 27.63
C LEU A 39 -2.53 -3.43 27.19
N SER A 40 -1.69 -2.86 28.05
CA SER A 40 -0.29 -2.56 27.72
C SER A 40 0.45 -3.85 27.32
N ALA A 41 0.27 -4.92 28.11
CA ALA A 41 0.80 -6.24 27.79
C ALA A 41 0.15 -6.88 26.54
N ALA A 42 -1.07 -6.47 26.18
CA ALA A 42 -1.74 -7.01 25.00
C ALA A 42 -1.03 -6.59 23.71
N PHE A 43 -0.46 -5.38 23.63
CA PHE A 43 0.29 -4.94 22.44
C PHE A 43 1.64 -5.66 22.28
N ASP A 44 2.28 -6.03 23.39
CA ASP A 44 3.52 -6.82 23.39
C ASP A 44 3.27 -8.31 23.10
N THR A 45 2.09 -8.82 23.46
CA THR A 45 1.72 -10.23 23.28
C THR A 45 1.03 -10.51 21.94
N ILE A 46 0.57 -9.48 21.22
CA ILE A 46 -0.04 -9.66 19.89
C ILE A 46 1.01 -10.14 18.90
N ASP A 47 0.68 -11.24 18.22
CA ASP A 47 1.42 -11.71 17.05
C ASP A 47 1.42 -10.64 15.94
N HIS A 48 2.50 -9.84 15.88
CA HIS A 48 2.69 -8.76 14.92
C HIS A 48 2.45 -9.21 13.46
N PRO A 49 2.86 -10.43 13.06
CA PRO A 49 2.46 -11.03 11.80
C PRO A 49 0.98 -11.00 11.47
N ILE A 50 0.13 -11.41 12.40
CA ILE A 50 -1.32 -11.45 12.20
C ILE A 50 -1.85 -10.03 12.11
N LEU A 51 -1.37 -9.13 12.97
CA LEU A 51 -1.79 -7.74 12.99
C LEU A 51 -1.50 -7.01 11.66
N ILE A 52 -0.26 -7.11 11.15
CA ILE A 52 0.15 -6.47 9.89
C ILE A 52 -0.68 -7.00 8.72
N ASN A 53 -0.88 -8.31 8.64
CA ASN A 53 -1.70 -8.91 7.59
C ASN A 53 -3.16 -8.42 7.66
N ARG A 54 -3.76 -8.38 8.85
CA ARG A 54 -5.13 -7.86 9.04
C ARG A 54 -5.27 -6.39 8.65
N ILE A 55 -4.30 -5.55 9.01
CA ILE A 55 -4.33 -4.12 8.65
C ILE A 55 -4.27 -3.96 7.14
N ARG A 56 -3.37 -4.67 6.47
CA ARG A 56 -3.25 -4.66 4.99
C ARG A 56 -4.53 -5.15 4.32
N GLU A 57 -5.11 -6.24 4.80
CA GLU A 57 -6.37 -6.77 4.29
C GLU A 57 -7.50 -5.75 4.41
N LYS A 58 -7.64 -5.10 5.58
CA LYS A 58 -8.64 -4.04 5.80
C LYS A 58 -8.44 -2.89 4.82
N GLN A 59 -7.20 -2.43 4.64
CA GLN A 59 -6.88 -1.36 3.70
C GLN A 59 -7.22 -1.75 2.25
N VAL A 60 -6.77 -2.91 1.78
CA VAL A 60 -7.04 -3.39 0.41
C VAL A 60 -8.55 -3.55 0.19
N ASN A 61 -9.28 -4.09 1.16
CA ASN A 61 -10.73 -4.23 1.06
C ASN A 61 -11.43 -2.85 1.03
N ALA A 62 -10.99 -1.88 1.82
CA ALA A 62 -11.53 -0.52 1.81
C ALA A 62 -11.30 0.18 0.46
N VAL A 63 -10.07 0.09 -0.08
CA VAL A 63 -9.72 0.61 -1.41
C VAL A 63 -10.56 -0.06 -2.49
N THR A 64 -10.67 -1.39 -2.45
CA THR A 64 -11.47 -2.17 -3.41
C THR A 64 -12.94 -1.73 -3.41
N LYS A 65 -13.55 -1.60 -2.23
CA LYS A 65 -14.94 -1.12 -2.09
C LYS A 65 -15.10 0.29 -2.66
N SER A 66 -14.19 1.20 -2.30
CA SER A 66 -14.22 2.58 -2.79
C SER A 66 -14.08 2.65 -4.33
N CYS A 67 -13.14 1.89 -4.90
CA CYS A 67 -12.94 1.85 -6.35
C CYS A 67 -14.16 1.29 -7.09
N TYR A 68 -14.76 0.19 -6.62
CA TYR A 68 -15.97 -0.35 -7.25
C TYR A 68 -17.15 0.60 -7.18
N PHE A 69 -17.31 1.32 -6.07
CA PHE A 69 -18.30 2.38 -5.94
C PHE A 69 -18.09 3.47 -7.01
N GLN A 70 -16.86 3.95 -7.18
CA GLN A 70 -16.55 4.95 -8.20
C GLN A 70 -16.74 4.42 -9.62
N ILE A 71 -16.26 3.20 -9.93
CA ILE A 71 -16.45 2.55 -11.24
C ILE A 71 -17.93 2.52 -11.63
N ARG A 72 -18.83 2.20 -10.69
CA ARG A 72 -20.28 2.19 -10.94
C ARG A 72 -20.83 3.58 -11.25
N ASN A 73 -20.46 4.58 -10.46
CA ASN A 73 -20.94 5.95 -10.65
C ASN A 73 -20.44 6.53 -11.98
N ILE A 74 -19.16 6.34 -12.27
CA ILE A 74 -18.51 6.79 -13.50
C ILE A 74 -19.10 6.07 -14.72
N GLY A 75 -19.40 4.77 -14.60
CA GLY A 75 -20.05 4.01 -15.66
C GLY A 75 -21.41 4.56 -16.07
N ARG A 76 -22.19 5.13 -15.15
CA ARG A 76 -23.50 5.73 -15.44
C ARG A 76 -23.40 6.98 -16.32
N ILE A 77 -22.36 7.79 -16.11
CA ILE A 77 -22.14 9.03 -16.85
C ILE A 77 -21.35 8.82 -18.15
N ARG A 78 -20.89 7.59 -18.44
CA ARG A 78 -20.03 7.28 -19.60
C ARG A 78 -20.59 7.76 -20.94
N LYS A 79 -21.91 7.72 -21.12
CA LYS A 79 -22.59 8.14 -22.37
C LYS A 79 -22.55 9.64 -22.63
N TYR A 80 -22.27 10.46 -21.61
CA TYR A 80 -22.30 11.92 -21.68
C TYR A 80 -20.89 12.55 -21.77
N ILE A 81 -19.83 11.74 -21.75
CA ILE A 81 -18.45 12.22 -21.64
C ILE A 81 -17.61 11.63 -22.76
N THR A 82 -16.70 12.44 -23.31
CA THR A 82 -15.74 12.03 -24.33
C THR A 82 -14.78 10.95 -23.82
N ASP A 83 -14.23 10.15 -24.72
CA ASP A 83 -13.34 9.05 -24.36
C ASP A 83 -12.07 9.51 -23.62
N ALA A 84 -11.51 10.65 -24.03
CA ALA A 84 -10.34 11.24 -23.39
C ALA A 84 -10.63 11.68 -21.94
N ALA A 85 -11.71 12.46 -21.74
CA ALA A 85 -12.11 12.91 -20.41
C ALA A 85 -12.49 11.72 -19.51
N PHE A 86 -13.16 10.71 -20.07
CA PHE A 86 -13.50 9.50 -19.35
C PHE A 86 -12.26 8.71 -18.88
N LYS A 87 -11.26 8.56 -19.75
CA LYS A 87 -9.98 7.93 -19.39
C LYS A 87 -9.31 8.67 -18.23
N THR A 88 -9.27 9.99 -18.28
CA THR A 88 -8.73 10.83 -17.18
C THR A 88 -9.50 10.63 -15.89
N LEU A 89 -10.83 10.58 -15.95
CA LEU A 89 -11.71 10.38 -14.79
C LEU A 89 -11.49 9.00 -14.15
N VAL A 90 -11.41 7.94 -14.95
CA VAL A 90 -11.08 6.61 -14.42
C VAL A 90 -9.69 6.59 -13.79
N CYS A 91 -8.69 7.23 -14.40
CA CYS A 91 -7.35 7.34 -13.81
C CYS A 91 -7.37 8.13 -12.48
N SER A 92 -8.08 9.25 -12.41
CA SER A 92 -8.12 10.11 -11.23
C SER A 92 -8.88 9.50 -10.06
N PHE A 93 -9.91 8.68 -10.31
CA PHE A 93 -10.69 8.05 -9.24
C PHE A 93 -10.24 6.62 -8.90
N VAL A 94 -9.76 5.85 -9.88
CA VAL A 94 -9.38 4.44 -9.65
C VAL A 94 -7.87 4.30 -9.54
N ALA A 95 -7.12 4.75 -10.55
CA ALA A 95 -5.66 4.53 -10.55
C ALA A 95 -4.98 5.25 -9.38
N SER A 96 -5.36 6.49 -9.06
CA SER A 96 -4.84 7.23 -7.90
C SER A 96 -5.00 6.46 -6.58
N ARG A 97 -6.16 5.82 -6.37
CA ARG A 97 -6.46 5.01 -5.17
C ARG A 97 -5.69 3.70 -5.15
N LEU A 98 -5.47 3.09 -6.32
CA LEU A 98 -4.64 1.89 -6.45
C LEU A 98 -3.16 2.19 -6.23
N ASP A 99 -2.69 3.37 -6.61
CA ASP A 99 -1.28 3.79 -6.50
C ASP A 99 -0.95 4.40 -5.13
N TYR A 100 -1.96 4.79 -4.36
CA TYR A 100 -1.79 5.30 -3.00
C TYR A 100 -1.36 4.18 -2.04
N GLY A 101 -0.15 4.31 -1.47
CA GLY A 101 0.40 3.35 -0.51
C GLY A 101 0.74 1.98 -1.08
N ASN A 102 0.76 1.81 -2.41
CA ASN A 102 1.01 0.52 -3.05
C ASN A 102 2.41 -0.06 -2.78
N ALA A 103 3.41 0.80 -2.49
CA ALA A 103 4.76 0.35 -2.10
C ALA A 103 4.75 -0.53 -0.84
N LEU A 104 3.77 -0.34 0.06
CA LEU A 104 3.61 -1.16 1.27
C LEU A 104 3.06 -2.56 0.99
N LEU A 105 2.56 -2.79 -0.24
CA LEU A 105 2.04 -4.07 -0.69
C LEU A 105 3.11 -4.97 -1.32
N ASN A 106 4.38 -4.60 -1.19
CA ASN A 106 5.48 -5.39 -1.71
C ASN A 106 5.51 -6.80 -1.08
N GLU A 107 5.65 -7.80 -1.95
CA GLU A 107 5.71 -9.23 -1.59
C GLU A 107 4.56 -9.71 -0.66
N VAL A 108 3.41 -9.05 -0.73
CA VAL A 108 2.20 -9.43 -0.01
C VAL A 108 1.56 -10.67 -0.64
N ASN A 109 0.67 -11.32 0.12
CA ASN A 109 -0.17 -12.41 -0.36
C ASN A 109 -0.76 -12.10 -1.75
N VAL A 110 -0.44 -12.96 -2.71
CA VAL A 110 -0.83 -12.86 -4.12
C VAL A 110 -2.36 -12.66 -4.27
N SER A 111 -3.15 -13.21 -3.36
CA SER A 111 -4.60 -13.03 -3.34
C SER A 111 -5.04 -11.56 -3.19
N LEU A 112 -4.33 -10.74 -2.40
CA LEU A 112 -4.65 -9.33 -2.19
C LEU A 112 -4.28 -8.49 -3.41
N VAL A 113 -3.11 -8.75 -4.00
CA VAL A 113 -2.71 -8.12 -5.27
C VAL A 113 -3.72 -8.49 -6.37
N ASN A 114 -4.16 -9.75 -6.43
CA ASN A 114 -5.17 -10.19 -7.39
C ASN A 114 -6.52 -9.49 -7.21
N LYS A 115 -6.94 -9.16 -5.98
CA LYS A 115 -8.14 -8.33 -5.75
C LYS A 115 -8.00 -6.95 -6.39
N LEU A 116 -6.86 -6.29 -6.19
CA LEU A 116 -6.58 -5.00 -6.82
C LEU A 116 -6.45 -5.10 -8.34
N GLN A 117 -5.85 -6.18 -8.85
CA GLN A 117 -5.76 -6.44 -10.29
C GLN A 117 -7.15 -6.60 -10.91
N ARG A 118 -8.09 -7.25 -10.23
CA ARG A 118 -9.49 -7.35 -10.69
C ARG A 118 -10.15 -5.98 -10.79
N VAL A 119 -9.92 -5.09 -9.83
CA VAL A 119 -10.41 -3.69 -9.88
C VAL A 119 -9.85 -2.97 -11.11
N GLN A 120 -8.54 -3.05 -11.34
CA GLN A 120 -7.90 -2.45 -12.50
C GLN A 120 -8.47 -3.01 -13.81
N ASN A 121 -8.65 -4.33 -13.89
CA ASN A 121 -9.21 -5.00 -15.05
C ASN A 121 -10.66 -4.55 -15.32
N THR A 122 -11.48 -4.40 -14.28
CA THR A 122 -12.84 -3.85 -14.43
C THR A 122 -12.81 -2.42 -14.95
N ALA A 123 -11.95 -1.57 -14.39
CA ALA A 123 -11.78 -0.19 -14.85
C ALA A 123 -11.31 -0.12 -16.30
N ALA A 124 -10.35 -0.94 -16.70
CA ALA A 124 -9.84 -1.02 -18.06
C ALA A 124 -10.94 -1.40 -19.06
N ARG A 125 -11.74 -2.41 -18.72
CA ARG A 125 -12.90 -2.81 -19.53
C ARG A 125 -13.94 -1.70 -19.64
N LEU A 126 -14.17 -0.96 -18.57
CA LEU A 126 -15.12 0.15 -18.57
C LEU A 126 -14.69 1.26 -19.56
N VAL A 127 -13.38 1.51 -19.66
CA VAL A 127 -12.83 2.47 -20.64
C VAL A 127 -12.98 1.94 -22.06
N THR A 128 -12.59 0.69 -22.33
CA THR A 128 -12.56 0.10 -23.69
C THR A 128 -13.88 -0.48 -24.18
N ARG A 129 -14.91 -0.55 -23.33
CA ARG A 129 -16.20 -1.22 -23.62
C ARG A 129 -16.05 -2.68 -24.06
N SER A 130 -14.96 -3.33 -23.62
CA SER A 130 -14.67 -4.72 -23.98
C SER A 130 -15.51 -5.71 -23.17
N LYS A 131 -15.90 -6.82 -23.81
CA LYS A 131 -16.57 -7.96 -23.15
C LYS A 131 -15.62 -8.68 -22.19
N LYS A 132 -16.14 -9.62 -21.40
CA LYS A 132 -15.35 -10.46 -20.48
C LYS A 132 -14.43 -11.45 -21.22
N GLN A 133 -13.32 -10.97 -21.77
CA GLN A 133 -12.22 -11.76 -22.36
C GLN A 133 -10.89 -11.58 -21.60
N HIS A 134 -9.80 -12.18 -22.08
CA HIS A 134 -8.45 -11.99 -21.53
C HIS A 134 -8.13 -10.50 -21.37
N THR A 135 -7.63 -10.11 -20.19
CA THR A 135 -7.44 -8.70 -19.82
C THR A 135 -6.11 -8.12 -20.30
N THR A 136 -5.12 -8.98 -20.57
CA THR A 136 -3.78 -8.55 -20.99
C THR A 136 -3.81 -7.68 -22.25
N PRO A 137 -4.54 -8.02 -23.33
CA PRO A 137 -4.64 -7.18 -24.53
C PRO A 137 -5.28 -5.81 -24.24
N VAL A 138 -6.26 -5.77 -23.33
CA VAL A 138 -6.97 -4.53 -22.94
C VAL A 138 -6.04 -3.59 -22.15
N LEU A 139 -5.19 -4.14 -21.30
CA LEU A 139 -4.21 -3.35 -20.57
C LEU A 139 -3.14 -2.79 -21.50
N VAL A 140 -2.67 -3.60 -22.46
CA VAL A 140 -1.68 -3.17 -23.46
C VAL A 140 -2.23 -2.04 -24.33
N SER A 141 -3.46 -2.15 -24.83
CA SER A 141 -4.05 -1.08 -25.66
C SER A 141 -4.20 0.24 -24.91
N LEU A 142 -4.48 0.20 -23.60
CA LEU A 142 -4.55 1.38 -22.75
C LEU A 142 -3.18 1.91 -22.29
N HIS A 143 -2.10 1.17 -22.55
CA HIS A 143 -0.76 1.37 -21.99
C HIS A 143 -0.76 1.32 -20.45
N TRP A 144 -1.56 0.42 -19.88
CA TRP A 144 -1.69 0.25 -18.44
C TRP A 144 -0.85 -0.91 -17.94
N ILE A 145 -0.03 -0.63 -16.92
CA ILE A 145 0.82 -1.63 -16.27
C ILE A 145 0.01 -2.40 -15.22
N PRO A 146 0.11 -3.74 -15.12
CA PRO A 146 -0.52 -4.53 -14.06
C PRO A 146 -0.11 -4.09 -12.64
N VAL A 147 -0.97 -4.30 -11.64
CA VAL A 147 -0.78 -3.83 -10.26
C VAL A 147 0.54 -4.30 -9.65
N GLN A 148 0.94 -5.56 -9.87
CA GLN A 148 2.20 -6.08 -9.36
C GLN A 148 3.40 -5.26 -9.83
N TYR A 149 3.45 -4.96 -11.13
CA TYR A 149 4.53 -4.18 -11.73
C TYR A 149 4.45 -2.69 -11.33
N ARG A 150 3.25 -2.16 -11.07
CA ARG A 150 3.11 -0.81 -10.49
C ARG A 150 3.74 -0.70 -9.11
N ILE A 151 3.59 -1.73 -8.26
CA ILE A 151 4.23 -1.79 -6.94
C ILE A 151 5.75 -1.80 -7.11
N GLN A 152 6.28 -2.69 -7.96
CA GLN A 152 7.72 -2.77 -8.24
C GLN A 152 8.28 -1.46 -8.80
N TYR A 153 7.59 -0.86 -9.76
CA TYR A 153 7.95 0.44 -10.32
C TYR A 153 8.00 1.53 -9.24
N LYS A 154 7.03 1.56 -8.32
CA LYS A 154 7.01 2.53 -7.22
C LYS A 154 8.21 2.36 -6.29
N LEU A 155 8.58 1.12 -5.98
CA LEU A 155 9.78 0.83 -5.18
C LEU A 155 11.03 1.32 -5.89
N LEU A 156 11.20 0.97 -7.17
CA LEU A 156 12.32 1.42 -7.99
C LEU A 156 12.40 2.95 -8.09
N LEU A 157 11.25 3.63 -8.20
CA LEU A 157 11.19 5.09 -8.21
C LEU A 157 11.65 5.69 -6.87
N TYR A 158 11.28 5.08 -5.74
CA TYR A 158 11.79 5.51 -4.43
C TYR A 158 13.29 5.25 -4.31
N THR A 159 13.78 4.09 -4.75
CA THR A 159 15.20 3.79 -4.80
C THR A 159 15.98 4.80 -5.62
N PHE A 160 15.48 5.14 -6.81
CA PHE A 160 16.07 6.15 -7.68
C PHE A 160 16.18 7.50 -6.95
N LYS A 161 15.09 7.94 -6.31
CA LYS A 161 15.07 9.20 -5.57
C LYS A 161 16.05 9.21 -4.40
N ILE A 162 16.14 8.10 -3.66
CA ILE A 162 17.09 7.94 -2.55
C ILE A 162 18.53 8.07 -3.06
N LEU A 163 18.87 7.37 -4.14
CA LEU A 163 20.24 7.39 -4.69
C LEU A 163 20.66 8.75 -5.25
N HIS A 164 19.71 9.57 -5.67
CA HIS A 164 19.97 10.90 -6.23
C HIS A 164 19.75 12.04 -5.23
N GLY A 165 19.57 11.75 -3.92
CA GLY A 165 19.38 12.77 -2.89
C GLY A 165 18.06 13.56 -3.02
N LEU A 166 17.05 12.98 -3.68
CA LEU A 166 15.73 13.57 -3.88
C LEU A 166 14.69 13.05 -2.87
N ALA A 167 15.12 12.21 -1.94
CA ALA A 167 14.26 11.61 -0.92
C ALA A 167 14.44 12.34 0.42
N SER A 168 13.58 12.00 1.38
CA SER A 168 13.75 12.46 2.74
C SER A 168 14.90 11.72 3.43
N VAL A 169 15.55 12.40 4.38
CA VAL A 169 16.67 11.85 5.18
C VAL A 169 16.33 10.51 5.84
N TYR A 170 15.07 10.29 6.24
CA TYR A 170 14.65 9.04 6.86
C TYR A 170 14.59 7.86 5.88
N LEU A 171 14.31 8.10 4.59
CA LEU A 171 14.34 7.04 3.57
C LEU A 171 15.75 6.76 3.09
N GLU A 172 16.62 7.78 3.04
CA GLU A 172 18.00 7.62 2.63
C GLU A 172 18.76 6.66 3.54
N LYS A 173 18.53 6.74 4.86
CA LYS A 173 19.11 5.83 5.85
C LYS A 173 18.69 4.36 5.69
N LEU A 174 17.66 4.06 4.89
CA LEU A 174 17.19 2.69 4.69
C LEU A 174 18.01 1.92 3.64
N ILE A 175 18.74 2.59 2.75
CA ILE A 175 19.43 1.95 1.64
C ILE A 175 20.93 2.25 1.69
N ASN A 176 21.75 1.22 1.55
CA ASN A 176 23.20 1.36 1.47
C ASN A 176 23.68 1.11 0.04
N ALA A 177 24.25 2.14 -0.58
CA ALA A 177 24.89 2.02 -1.89
C ALA A 177 26.14 1.13 -1.78
N TYR A 178 26.36 0.28 -2.79
CA TYR A 178 27.55 -0.55 -2.86
C TYR A 178 28.76 0.31 -3.23
N GLN A 179 29.73 0.43 -2.32
CA GLN A 179 31.02 1.05 -2.57
C GLN A 179 32.08 -0.04 -2.80
N PRO A 180 32.58 -0.23 -4.04
CA PRO A 180 33.64 -1.20 -4.29
C PRO A 180 34.99 -0.70 -3.76
N SER A 181 35.73 -1.55 -3.04
CA SER A 181 37.09 -1.26 -2.57
C SER A 181 38.13 -1.15 -3.70
N ARG A 182 37.80 -1.63 -4.91
CA ARG A 182 38.64 -1.52 -6.12
C ARG A 182 37.74 -1.24 -7.33
N SER A 183 37.92 -0.08 -7.96
CA SER A 183 37.21 0.31 -9.19
C SER A 183 37.73 -0.46 -10.40
N ARG A 184 37.08 -1.57 -10.79
CA ARG A 184 37.46 -2.31 -12.02
C ARG A 184 36.32 -2.82 -12.89
N ARG A 185 35.05 -2.59 -12.56
CA ARG A 185 33.93 -2.97 -13.43
C ARG A 185 32.83 -1.92 -13.44
N LEU A 186 32.55 -1.37 -14.61
CA LEU A 186 31.42 -0.49 -14.90
C LEU A 186 30.08 -1.16 -14.51
N GLU A 187 30.01 -2.49 -14.56
CA GLU A 187 28.82 -3.29 -14.17
C GLU A 187 28.40 -3.14 -12.70
N ASN A 188 29.35 -2.80 -11.82
CA ASN A 188 29.09 -2.62 -10.38
C ASN A 188 28.73 -1.19 -10.02
N ALA A 189 28.74 -0.26 -10.98
CA ALA A 189 28.30 1.11 -10.74
C ALA A 189 26.81 1.13 -10.34
N MET A 190 26.51 1.87 -9.27
CA MET A 190 25.17 2.05 -8.69
C MET A 190 24.42 0.76 -8.35
N ARG A 191 25.12 -0.26 -7.82
CA ARG A 191 24.46 -1.39 -7.15
C ARG A 191 24.13 -1.06 -5.70
N LEU A 192 23.14 -1.76 -5.16
CA LEU A 192 22.80 -1.71 -3.74
C LEU A 192 23.36 -2.92 -3.00
N ILE A 193 23.78 -2.70 -1.75
CA ILE A 193 24.14 -3.81 -0.85
C ILE A 193 22.86 -4.56 -0.52
N GLN A 194 22.82 -5.85 -0.85
CA GLN A 194 21.66 -6.68 -0.53
C GLN A 194 21.84 -7.28 0.88
N PRO A 195 21.01 -6.90 1.86
CA PRO A 195 21.12 -7.44 3.22
C PRO A 195 20.83 -8.94 3.22
N ARG A 196 21.51 -9.67 4.12
CA ARG A 196 21.16 -11.06 4.44
C ARG A 196 19.99 -11.04 5.42
N VAL A 197 18.99 -11.85 5.13
CA VAL A 197 17.79 -11.93 5.96
C VAL A 197 17.55 -13.38 6.35
N SER A 198 17.18 -13.58 7.62
CA SER A 198 16.92 -14.91 8.17
C SER A 198 15.49 -15.39 7.88
N THR A 199 14.54 -14.45 7.73
CA THR A 199 13.11 -14.77 7.56
C THR A 199 12.63 -14.56 6.13
N LYS A 200 12.12 -15.63 5.51
CA LYS A 200 11.57 -15.62 4.15
C LYS A 200 10.33 -14.71 3.99
N ASN A 201 9.53 -14.55 5.06
CA ASN A 201 8.25 -13.83 4.98
C ASN A 201 8.32 -12.35 5.37
N TYR A 202 9.32 -11.90 6.14
CA TYR A 202 9.45 -10.51 6.58
C TYR A 202 10.74 -9.90 6.09
N GLY A 203 11.84 -10.63 6.26
CA GLY A 203 13.15 -10.25 5.79
C GLY A 203 13.15 -9.90 4.30
N GLU A 204 12.61 -10.77 3.46
CA GLU A 204 12.51 -10.52 2.01
C GLU A 204 11.60 -9.32 1.68
N ARG A 205 10.55 -9.10 2.49
CA ARG A 205 9.62 -7.97 2.32
C ARG A 205 10.18 -6.62 2.78
N ARG A 206 11.32 -6.60 3.48
CA ARG A 206 11.90 -5.35 3.95
C ARG A 206 12.19 -4.45 2.75
N PHE A 207 11.96 -3.15 2.94
CA PHE A 207 12.15 -2.17 1.89
C PHE A 207 13.57 -2.22 1.30
N ASP A 208 14.60 -2.30 2.14
CA ASP A 208 16.01 -2.38 1.74
C ASP A 208 16.35 -3.65 0.94
N LYS A 209 15.88 -4.82 1.39
CA LYS A 209 16.08 -6.10 0.71
C LYS A 209 15.38 -6.16 -0.64
N ALA A 210 14.11 -5.80 -0.67
CA ALA A 210 13.29 -5.85 -1.88
C ALA A 210 13.75 -4.83 -2.92
N THR A 211 14.04 -3.59 -2.50
CA THR A 211 14.55 -2.56 -3.40
C THR A 211 15.93 -2.92 -3.94
N ALA A 212 16.84 -3.47 -3.11
CA ALA A 212 18.14 -3.93 -3.58
C ALA A 212 18.02 -5.06 -4.60
N SER A 213 17.13 -6.03 -4.36
CA SER A 213 16.86 -7.13 -5.31
C SER A 213 16.32 -6.60 -6.64
N LEU A 214 15.26 -5.78 -6.61
CA LEU A 214 14.66 -5.21 -7.81
C LEU A 214 15.62 -4.30 -8.57
N TRP A 215 16.36 -3.45 -7.85
CA TRP A 215 17.31 -2.50 -8.45
C TRP A 215 18.50 -3.22 -9.09
N ASN A 216 19.09 -4.20 -8.42
CA ASN A 216 20.24 -4.93 -8.95
C ASN A 216 19.90 -5.79 -10.16
N ASN A 217 18.62 -6.18 -10.32
CA ASN A 217 18.11 -6.88 -11.50
C ASN A 217 17.81 -5.94 -12.68
N LEU A 218 17.91 -4.62 -12.52
CA LEU A 218 17.73 -3.68 -13.62
C LEU A 218 18.95 -3.67 -14.58
N PRO A 219 18.70 -3.60 -15.90
CA PRO A 219 19.75 -3.37 -16.88
C PRO A 219 20.59 -2.13 -16.57
N ASN A 220 21.90 -2.20 -16.84
CA ASN A 220 22.85 -1.13 -16.51
C ASN A 220 22.44 0.23 -17.11
N HIS A 221 21.96 0.25 -18.35
CA HIS A 221 21.55 1.48 -19.03
C HIS A 221 20.37 2.20 -18.36
N LEU A 222 19.49 1.48 -17.64
CA LEU A 222 18.37 2.08 -16.90
C LEU A 222 18.81 2.64 -15.56
N ARG A 223 19.78 1.98 -14.90
CA ARG A 223 20.35 2.44 -13.63
C ARG A 223 21.09 3.76 -13.77
N HIS A 224 21.81 3.96 -14.88
CA HIS A 224 22.63 5.14 -15.15
C HIS A 224 21.88 6.36 -15.67
N LYS A 225 20.54 6.35 -15.70
CA LYS A 225 19.77 7.54 -16.10
C LYS A 225 19.93 8.63 -15.04
N HIS A 226 20.39 9.81 -15.44
CA HIS A 226 20.65 10.93 -14.53
C HIS A 226 19.40 11.75 -14.17
N ALA A 227 18.31 11.58 -14.92
CA ALA A 227 17.08 12.36 -14.73
C ALA A 227 15.89 11.45 -14.40
N ILE A 228 15.12 11.84 -13.39
CA ILE A 228 13.91 11.12 -12.99
C ILE A 228 12.89 11.01 -14.13
N GLU A 229 12.80 12.02 -14.99
CA GLU A 229 11.89 12.03 -16.15
C GLU A 229 12.28 10.98 -17.20
N LEU A 230 13.58 10.68 -17.34
CA LEU A 230 14.04 9.60 -18.22
C LEU A 230 13.76 8.23 -17.59
N PHE A 231 13.82 8.13 -16.26
CA PHE A 231 13.48 6.91 -15.52
C PHE A 231 11.98 6.62 -15.55
N LYS A 232 11.13 7.66 -15.50
CA LYS A 232 9.68 7.51 -15.54
C LYS A 232 9.14 6.96 -16.85
N LYS A 233 9.89 7.08 -17.95
CA LYS A 233 9.54 6.61 -19.30
C LYS A 233 9.86 5.12 -19.55
N ILE A 234 10.33 4.40 -18.52
CA ILE A 234 10.53 2.94 -18.52
C ILE A 234 9.20 2.26 -18.22
#